data_AF-A0A4Q6JEN2-F1
#
_entry.id   AF-A0A4Q6JEN2-F1
#
_cell.length_a   1.000
_cell.length_b   1.000
_cell.length_c   1.000
_cell.angle_alpha   90.00
_cell.angle_beta   90.00
_cell.angle_gamma   90.00
#
_symmetry.space_group_name_H-M   'P 1'
#
loop_
_entity.id
_entity.type
_entity.pdbx_description
1 polymer ?
#
loop_
_entity_poly.entity_id
_entity_poly.type
_entity_poly.pdbx_seq_one_letter_code
_entity_poly.pdbx_strand_id
1 'polypeptide(L)'
;MKQYLITLIIFISCISQQVQATKELDYNNLANQFITVLNSKDLNKVEGFVVKNFSPDSLARWDGTGKDRYVGYSINTALFHGELNVISTELETSNNRIRHISKVYSKNTEMQHEVVILFNNEPLQAITGWYIEADPQNPDSKGSFTESQLVNEVKEYTERLAKNGAFSGTILLAKHNNVLFNAAYGLASHRYDVKNNLDTKFQIGSMNKMFTSVAILQLIEAGKLSLDDSLTKFIDKSLLGKGDFEKIKIRHLLSHTSGIGNMSGYSEIENKVRSLKDIQHLYTSINTTFEPGTQWRYSNTGVTLLGQIIENVTGESYFDFINKNIYQKANMQQSGSFDLDVPVKNTARNYWFSVETGQVTENLMFQSVKGGPAGGGYSTVGDLHKFALAMQNGGLLSRELSKVALTAKPELNAPNWGYGFSVRNSEGNTIVGHNGSHLGMTARLNMYMDKGYILVVLGNYQSSAWPVVAKVDQLIKRL
;
A
#
# COMPACT_ATOMS: atom_id res chain seq x y z
N MET A 1 42.09 -2.67 90.39
CA MET A 1 40.73 -2.26 90.80
C MET A 1 39.72 -2.76 89.77
N LYS A 2 38.80 -3.64 90.22
CA LYS A 2 37.49 -4.07 89.71
C LYS A 2 37.08 -3.88 88.21
N GLN A 3 37.00 -5.01 87.50
CA GLN A 3 35.80 -5.72 86.96
C GLN A 3 34.64 -5.01 86.20
N TYR A 4 34.28 -5.65 85.06
CA TYR A 4 32.99 -5.74 84.32
C TYR A 4 32.51 -4.49 83.54
N LEU A 5 31.81 -4.55 82.39
CA LEU A 5 30.78 -5.48 81.91
C LEU A 5 30.56 -5.29 80.38
N ILE A 6 30.22 -6.37 79.66
CA ILE A 6 29.70 -6.38 78.29
C ILE A 6 28.24 -5.90 78.31
N THR A 7 27.81 -5.03 77.39
CA THR A 7 26.41 -4.96 76.98
C THR A 7 26.29 -4.60 75.49
N LEU A 8 25.80 -5.57 74.73
CA LEU A 8 25.39 -5.50 73.34
C LEU A 8 24.02 -4.78 73.29
N ILE A 9 23.91 -3.65 72.58
CA ILE A 9 22.63 -3.00 72.30
C ILE A 9 22.31 -3.16 70.82
N ILE A 10 21.30 -3.97 70.54
CA ILE A 10 20.69 -4.18 69.24
C ILE A 10 19.82 -2.96 68.94
N PHE A 11 20.19 -2.17 67.93
CA PHE A 11 19.31 -1.17 67.35
C PHE A 11 18.39 -1.84 66.32
N ILE A 12 17.13 -2.01 66.69
CA ILE A 12 16.04 -2.31 65.77
C ILE A 12 15.78 -1.04 64.97
N SER A 13 16.30 -0.95 63.75
CA SER A 13 15.82 0.04 62.78
C SER A 13 14.70 -0.61 61.96
N CYS A 14 13.47 -0.18 62.21
CA CYS A 14 12.32 -0.46 61.36
C CYS A 14 12.64 -0.05 59.92
N ILE A 15 12.86 -1.04 59.05
CA ILE A 15 12.80 -0.83 57.60
C ILE A 15 11.31 -0.68 57.28
N SER A 16 10.86 0.55 57.07
CA SER A 16 9.58 0.79 56.40
C SER A 16 9.69 0.21 54.99
N GLN A 17 9.04 -0.93 54.74
CA GLN A 17 8.73 -1.35 53.38
C GLN A 17 7.79 -0.30 52.78
N GLN A 18 8.34 0.71 52.13
CA GLN A 18 7.62 1.42 51.09
C GLN A 18 7.43 0.41 49.96
N VAL A 19 6.29 -0.26 49.97
CA VAL A 19 5.71 -0.88 48.78
C VAL A 19 5.54 0.28 47.79
N GLN A 20 6.52 0.45 46.91
CA GLN A 20 6.41 1.36 45.79
C GLN A 20 5.36 0.73 44.88
N ALA A 21 4.09 1.13 45.09
CA ALA A 21 3.00 0.75 44.23
C ALA A 21 3.42 1.08 42.80
N THR A 22 3.69 0.05 41.99
CA THR A 22 3.87 0.20 40.56
C THR A 22 2.58 0.80 40.04
N LYS A 23 2.60 2.11 39.76
CA LYS A 23 1.44 2.83 39.25
C LYS A 23 1.03 2.13 37.97
N GLU A 24 -0.16 1.53 37.98
CA GLU A 24 -0.72 0.88 36.81
C GLU A 24 -0.75 1.89 35.66
N LEU A 25 -0.27 1.48 34.49
CA LEU A 25 -0.16 2.37 33.34
C LEU A 25 -1.56 2.75 32.85
N ASP A 26 -1.84 4.05 32.80
CA ASP A 26 -3.10 4.56 32.25
C ASP A 26 -3.01 4.61 30.71
N TYR A 27 -3.40 3.51 30.07
CA TYR A 27 -3.40 3.35 28.61
C TYR A 27 -4.23 4.41 27.89
N ASN A 28 -5.38 4.80 28.47
CA ASN A 28 -6.28 5.79 27.87
C ASN A 28 -5.64 7.18 27.86
N ASN A 29 -5.06 7.59 29.00
CA ASN A 29 -4.35 8.85 29.08
C ASN A 29 -3.13 8.88 28.13
N LEU A 30 -2.35 7.80 28.08
CA LEU A 30 -1.18 7.73 27.19
C LEU A 30 -1.58 7.79 25.70
N ALA A 31 -2.67 7.12 25.32
CA ALA A 31 -3.23 7.19 23.97
C ALA A 31 -3.71 8.60 23.59
N ASN A 32 -4.45 9.27 24.49
CA ASN A 32 -4.93 10.63 24.28
C ASN A 32 -3.78 11.65 24.18
N GLN A 33 -2.72 11.46 24.99
CA GLN A 33 -1.49 12.26 24.88
C GLN A 33 -0.83 12.06 23.51
N PHE A 34 -0.79 10.82 23.01
CA PHE A 34 -0.22 10.56 21.69
C PHE A 34 -0.98 11.29 20.58
N ILE A 35 -2.32 11.22 20.58
CA ILE A 35 -3.16 11.96 19.61
C ILE A 35 -2.94 13.47 19.72
N THR A 36 -2.81 14.00 20.94
CA THR A 36 -2.48 15.41 21.17
C THR A 36 -1.11 15.79 20.56
N VAL A 37 -0.12 14.91 20.72
CA VAL A 37 1.20 15.07 20.11
C VAL A 37 1.13 15.01 18.58
N LEU A 38 0.36 14.09 18.01
CA LEU A 38 0.12 14.04 16.56
C LEU A 38 -0.50 15.36 16.06
N ASN A 39 -1.53 15.87 16.73
CA ASN A 39 -2.20 17.12 16.36
C ASN A 39 -1.28 18.34 16.40
N SER A 40 -0.17 18.30 17.14
CA SER A 40 0.82 19.37 17.17
C SER A 40 1.61 19.49 15.85
N LYS A 41 1.72 18.41 15.08
CA LYS A 41 2.52 18.30 13.83
C LYS A 41 3.99 18.71 14.00
N ASP A 42 4.46 18.71 15.24
CA ASP A 42 5.80 19.13 15.62
C ASP A 42 6.72 17.91 15.68
N LEU A 43 7.75 17.89 14.84
CA LEU A 43 8.69 16.78 14.73
C LEU A 43 9.36 16.46 16.07
N ASN A 44 9.79 17.48 16.83
CA ASN A 44 10.49 17.27 18.09
C ASN A 44 9.56 16.72 19.17
N LYS A 45 8.29 17.16 19.20
CA LYS A 45 7.29 16.61 20.13
C LYS A 45 6.96 15.17 19.80
N VAL A 46 6.79 14.84 18.53
CA VAL A 46 6.53 13.46 18.07
C VAL A 46 7.73 12.56 18.38
N GLU A 47 8.95 12.95 18.02
CA GLU A 47 10.15 12.18 18.32
C GLU A 47 10.33 11.98 19.83
N GLY A 48 10.19 13.06 20.62
CA GLY A 48 10.27 12.99 22.08
C GLY A 48 9.24 12.03 22.68
N PHE A 49 8.00 12.02 22.16
CA PHE A 49 6.98 11.08 22.61
C PHE A 49 7.31 9.64 22.21
N VAL A 50 7.76 9.40 20.97
CA VAL A 50 8.12 8.06 20.48
C VAL A 50 9.25 7.47 21.31
N VAL A 51 10.36 8.19 21.46
CA VAL A 51 11.53 7.72 22.22
C VAL A 51 11.17 7.44 23.69
N LYS A 52 10.30 8.26 24.29
CA LYS A 52 9.91 8.12 25.70
C LYS A 52 8.95 6.96 25.95
N ASN A 53 8.04 6.66 25.03
CA ASN A 53 6.89 5.79 25.31
C ASN A 53 6.81 4.51 24.47
N PHE A 54 7.61 4.37 23.41
CA PHE A 54 7.64 3.14 22.60
C PHE A 54 8.65 2.15 23.17
N SER A 55 8.34 0.86 23.03
CA SER A 55 9.17 -0.21 23.56
C SER A 55 10.54 -0.26 22.87
N PRO A 56 11.61 -0.61 23.61
CA PRO A 56 12.95 -0.77 23.03
C PRO A 56 12.94 -1.71 21.81
N ASP A 57 12.22 -2.83 21.89
CA ASP A 57 12.04 -3.76 20.78
C ASP A 57 11.45 -3.08 19.55
N SER A 58 10.43 -2.24 19.73
CA SER A 58 9.78 -1.52 18.63
C SER A 58 10.72 -0.50 17.99
N LEU A 59 11.50 0.21 18.81
CA LEU A 59 12.50 1.16 18.33
C LEU A 59 13.65 0.47 17.58
N ALA A 60 13.98 -0.78 17.94
CA ALA A 60 15.03 -1.58 17.30
C ALA A 60 14.56 -2.37 16.06
N ARG A 61 13.25 -2.40 15.75
CA ARG A 61 12.71 -3.11 14.56
C ARG A 61 13.33 -2.60 13.26
N TRP A 62 13.22 -3.43 12.22
CA TRP A 62 13.66 -3.15 10.85
C TRP A 62 15.13 -2.72 10.80
N ASP A 63 16.01 -3.61 11.28
CA ASP A 63 17.46 -3.43 11.28
C ASP A 63 17.90 -2.13 11.98
N GLY A 64 17.24 -1.80 13.10
CA GLY A 64 17.55 -0.63 13.91
C GLY A 64 16.90 0.69 13.45
N THR A 65 16.08 0.67 12.40
CA THR A 65 15.43 1.89 11.86
C THR A 65 14.05 2.20 12.45
N GLY A 66 13.63 1.47 13.50
CA GLY A 66 12.28 1.56 14.05
C GLY A 66 11.90 2.92 14.60
N LYS A 67 12.82 3.59 15.31
CA LYS A 67 12.60 4.97 15.78
C LYS A 67 12.19 5.90 14.64
N ASP A 68 13.01 5.97 13.59
CA ASP A 68 12.80 6.91 12.48
C ASP A 68 11.55 6.56 11.66
N ARG A 69 11.26 5.27 11.50
CA ARG A 69 10.03 4.81 10.84
C ARG A 69 8.77 5.21 11.60
N TYR A 70 8.74 5.04 12.93
CA TYR A 70 7.59 5.47 13.72
C TYR A 70 7.42 6.98 13.73
N VAL A 71 8.50 7.75 13.90
CA VAL A 71 8.46 9.22 13.85
C VAL A 71 7.98 9.71 12.48
N GLY A 72 8.55 9.19 11.40
CA GLY A 72 8.18 9.57 10.03
C GLY A 72 6.74 9.20 9.70
N TYR A 73 6.30 8.00 10.07
CA TYR A 73 4.91 7.58 9.91
C TYR A 73 3.94 8.47 10.70
N SER A 74 4.26 8.81 11.95
CA SER A 74 3.47 9.72 12.80
C SER A 74 3.35 11.12 12.23
N ILE A 75 4.44 11.74 11.79
CA ILE A 75 4.38 13.07 11.19
C ILE A 75 3.64 13.05 9.86
N ASN A 76 3.92 12.07 8.99
CA ASN A 76 3.22 11.98 7.71
C ASN A 76 1.70 11.79 7.91
N THR A 77 1.31 10.98 8.89
CA THR A 77 -0.10 10.79 9.25
C THR A 77 -0.72 12.08 9.78
N ALA A 78 -0.04 12.78 10.69
CA ALA A 78 -0.52 14.05 11.23
C ALA A 78 -0.68 15.15 10.16
N LEU A 79 0.26 15.23 9.21
CA LEU A 79 0.17 16.16 8.08
C LEU A 79 -0.99 15.82 7.14
N PHE A 80 -1.17 14.54 6.83
CA PHE A 80 -2.24 14.06 5.95
C PHE A 80 -3.63 14.30 6.54
N HIS A 81 -3.86 13.90 7.80
CA HIS A 81 -5.17 14.01 8.45
C HIS A 81 -5.46 15.41 9.03
N GLY A 82 -4.43 16.20 9.27
CA GLY A 82 -4.58 17.51 9.90
C GLY A 82 -4.83 17.37 11.39
N GLU A 83 -5.99 17.83 11.84
CA GLU A 83 -6.43 17.69 13.23
C GLU A 83 -7.30 16.42 13.36
N LEU A 84 -6.97 15.57 14.31
CA LEU A 84 -7.71 14.37 14.69
C LEU A 84 -8.53 14.66 15.95
N ASN A 85 -9.85 14.78 15.77
CA ASN A 85 -10.78 15.02 16.87
C ASN A 85 -11.29 13.68 17.41
N VAL A 86 -11.00 13.38 18.68
CA VAL A 86 -11.46 12.13 19.31
C VAL A 86 -12.98 12.19 19.51
N ILE A 87 -13.67 11.17 19.00
CA ILE A 87 -15.13 10.96 19.11
C ILE A 87 -15.43 10.03 20.29
N SER A 88 -14.74 8.90 20.34
CA SER A 88 -14.89 7.90 21.40
C SER A 88 -13.61 7.08 21.53
N THR A 89 -13.44 6.42 22.68
CA THR A 89 -12.30 5.56 22.94
C THR A 89 -12.75 4.23 23.54
N GLU A 90 -12.09 3.15 23.15
CA GLU A 90 -12.30 1.80 23.67
C GLU A 90 -10.95 1.19 24.06
N LEU A 91 -10.93 0.46 25.17
CA LEU A 91 -9.77 -0.31 25.61
C LEU A 91 -10.12 -1.80 25.58
N GLU A 92 -9.38 -2.55 24.78
CA GLU A 92 -9.52 -3.99 24.69
C GLU A 92 -8.31 -4.68 25.32
N THR A 93 -8.60 -5.62 26.23
CA THR A 93 -7.60 -6.47 26.87
C THR A 93 -7.97 -7.93 26.62
N SER A 94 -7.35 -8.56 25.62
CA SER A 94 -7.57 -9.99 25.33
C SER A 94 -6.28 -10.69 24.92
N ASN A 95 -6.10 -11.95 25.32
CA ASN A 95 -4.98 -12.80 24.89
C ASN A 95 -3.57 -12.17 25.06
N ASN A 96 -3.31 -11.52 26.20
CA ASN A 96 -2.06 -10.76 26.47
C ASN A 96 -1.76 -9.63 25.47
N ARG A 97 -2.78 -9.13 24.77
CA ARG A 97 -2.69 -7.93 23.93
C ARG A 97 -3.56 -6.85 24.54
N ILE A 98 -2.97 -5.67 24.70
CA ILE A 98 -3.66 -4.46 25.14
C ILE A 98 -3.75 -3.55 23.92
N ARG A 99 -4.97 -3.19 23.54
CA ARG A 99 -5.26 -2.36 22.37
C ARG A 99 -6.16 -1.21 22.80
N HIS A 100 -5.71 0.02 22.58
CA HIS A 100 -6.56 1.19 22.69
C HIS A 100 -7.01 1.62 21.29
N ILE A 101 -8.30 1.83 21.12
CA ILE A 101 -8.92 2.26 19.87
C ILE A 101 -9.56 3.62 20.11
N SER A 102 -9.07 4.64 19.43
CA SER A 102 -9.70 5.97 19.40
C SER A 102 -10.41 6.13 18.06
N LYS A 103 -11.75 6.25 18.09
CA LYS A 103 -12.50 6.75 16.93
C LYS A 103 -12.26 8.24 16.81
N VAL A 104 -11.78 8.68 15.67
CA VAL A 104 -11.39 10.08 15.43
C VAL A 104 -12.01 10.61 14.15
N TYR A 105 -12.36 11.89 14.13
CA TYR A 105 -12.67 12.63 12.92
C TYR A 105 -11.42 13.35 12.40
N SER A 106 -11.04 13.05 11.16
CA SER A 106 -9.92 13.67 10.46
C SER A 106 -10.38 14.93 9.74
N LYS A 107 -9.87 16.10 10.16
CA LYS A 107 -10.26 17.40 9.62
C LYS A 107 -9.95 17.57 8.15
N ASN A 108 -8.77 17.12 7.69
CA ASN A 108 -8.38 17.32 6.29
C ASN A 108 -9.16 16.40 5.35
N THR A 109 -9.42 15.17 5.77
CA THR A 109 -10.15 14.20 4.94
C THR A 109 -11.66 14.26 5.12
N GLU A 110 -12.17 14.93 6.15
CA GLU A 110 -13.59 14.96 6.51
C GLU A 110 -14.19 13.56 6.73
N MET A 111 -13.39 12.62 7.25
CA MET A 111 -13.80 11.21 7.46
C MET A 111 -13.47 10.74 8.87
N GLN A 112 -14.21 9.75 9.34
CA GLN A 112 -13.90 9.04 10.57
C GLN A 112 -12.88 7.92 10.35
N HIS A 113 -12.02 7.73 11.34
CA HIS A 113 -10.93 6.75 11.37
C HIS A 113 -10.82 6.14 12.75
N GLU A 114 -10.16 4.99 12.83
CA GLU A 114 -9.74 4.36 14.08
C GLU A 114 -8.22 4.51 14.22
N VAL A 115 -7.78 5.22 15.27
CA VAL A 115 -6.38 5.24 15.71
C VAL A 115 -6.22 4.12 16.71
N VAL A 116 -5.44 3.11 16.33
CA VAL A 116 -5.20 1.92 17.13
C VAL A 116 -3.79 1.96 17.69
N ILE A 117 -3.66 1.87 19.02
CA ILE A 117 -2.36 1.82 19.72
C ILE A 117 -2.26 0.48 20.45
N LEU A 118 -1.15 -0.21 20.23
CA LEU A 118 -0.85 -1.52 20.79
C LEU A 118 0.11 -1.37 21.96
N PHE A 119 -0.19 -2.02 23.09
CA PHE A 119 0.64 -1.99 24.29
C PHE A 119 1.08 -3.39 24.71
N ASN A 120 2.23 -3.47 25.37
CA ASN A 120 2.60 -4.58 26.24
C ASN A 120 2.26 -4.24 27.71
N ASN A 121 2.56 -5.15 28.64
CA ASN A 121 2.26 -4.98 30.06
C ASN A 121 3.35 -4.21 30.84
N GLU A 122 4.34 -3.64 30.16
CA GLU A 122 5.43 -2.92 30.85
C GLU A 122 4.91 -1.59 31.42
N PRO A 123 5.33 -1.19 32.63
CA PRO A 123 4.84 0.04 33.27
C PRO A 123 5.35 1.33 32.60
N LEU A 124 6.40 1.22 31.77
CA LEU A 124 7.01 2.30 30.99
C LEU A 124 7.33 1.78 29.59
N GLN A 125 7.42 2.69 28.62
CA GLN A 125 7.75 2.32 27.23
C GLN A 125 6.86 1.20 26.66
N ALA A 126 5.57 1.28 26.96
CA ALA A 126 4.66 0.17 26.69
C ALA A 126 4.17 0.07 25.24
N ILE A 127 4.28 1.14 24.44
CA ILE A 127 3.73 1.17 23.08
C ILE A 127 4.57 0.26 22.18
N THR A 128 3.95 -0.78 21.64
CA THR A 128 4.58 -1.76 20.74
C THR A 128 4.30 -1.48 19.25
N GLY A 129 3.45 -0.50 18.98
CA GLY A 129 3.09 -0.06 17.63
C GLY A 129 1.76 0.69 17.63
N TRP A 130 1.47 1.32 16.51
CA TRP A 130 0.18 1.95 16.27
C TRP A 130 -0.08 2.06 14.76
N TYR A 131 -1.34 2.25 14.40
CA TYR A 131 -1.76 2.54 13.03
C TYR A 131 -3.05 3.37 13.05
N ILE A 132 -3.36 4.01 11.93
CA ILE A 132 -4.67 4.59 11.67
C ILE A 132 -5.30 3.88 10.49
N GLU A 133 -6.57 3.53 10.62
CA GLU A 133 -7.36 2.94 9.55
C GLU A 133 -8.73 3.61 9.43
N ALA A 134 -9.36 3.44 8.28
CA ALA A 134 -10.69 3.98 8.06
C ALA A 134 -11.71 3.34 9.00
N ASP A 135 -12.58 4.13 9.62
CA ASP A 135 -13.71 3.54 10.35
C ASP A 135 -14.72 3.00 9.32
N PRO A 136 -14.95 1.67 9.25
CA PRO A 136 -15.90 1.08 8.31
C PRO A 136 -17.36 1.46 8.63
N GLN A 137 -17.63 1.97 9.84
CA GLN A 137 -18.95 2.29 10.37
C GLN A 137 -19.33 3.76 10.20
N ASN A 138 -18.80 4.47 9.21
CA ASN A 138 -19.31 5.78 8.83
C ASN A 138 -20.34 5.68 7.69
N PRO A 139 -21.60 5.29 7.93
CA PRO A 139 -22.66 5.40 6.95
C PRO A 139 -23.07 6.87 6.90
N ASP A 140 -22.42 7.66 6.06
CA ASP A 140 -23.02 8.93 5.64
C ASP A 140 -24.32 8.63 4.89
N SER A 141 -25.41 8.61 5.66
CA SER A 141 -26.83 8.84 5.33
C SER A 141 -27.59 7.79 4.51
N LYS A 142 -28.76 7.43 5.06
CA LYS A 142 -29.88 6.77 4.37
C LYS A 142 -30.37 7.64 3.20
N GLY A 143 -30.72 7.01 2.08
CA GLY A 143 -31.34 7.66 0.92
C GLY A 143 -30.66 7.28 -0.40
N SER A 144 -31.46 7.01 -1.42
CA SER A 144 -30.98 6.75 -2.78
C SER A 144 -30.30 7.98 -3.37
N PHE A 145 -29.31 7.75 -4.23
CA PHE A 145 -28.54 8.78 -4.91
C PHE A 145 -28.81 8.74 -6.42
N THR A 146 -28.76 9.89 -7.10
CA THR A 146 -28.70 9.95 -8.57
C THR A 146 -27.25 10.00 -9.05
N GLU A 147 -26.99 9.63 -10.30
CA GLU A 147 -25.64 9.73 -10.91
C GLU A 147 -25.13 11.18 -10.93
N SER A 148 -26.01 12.16 -11.17
CA SER A 148 -25.65 13.58 -11.11
C SER A 148 -25.26 14.04 -9.70
N GLN A 149 -25.96 13.55 -8.66
CA GLN A 149 -25.57 13.82 -7.28
C GLN A 149 -24.22 13.16 -6.93
N LEU A 150 -23.99 11.91 -7.37
CA LEU A 150 -22.69 11.24 -7.20
C LEU A 150 -21.55 12.10 -7.77
N VAL A 151 -21.72 12.59 -9.01
CA VAL A 151 -20.70 13.42 -9.68
C VAL A 151 -20.44 14.71 -8.90
N ASN A 152 -21.50 15.42 -8.48
CA ASN A 152 -21.36 16.67 -7.74
C ASN A 152 -20.66 16.46 -6.38
N GLU A 153 -21.05 15.43 -5.62
CA GLU A 153 -20.40 15.12 -4.34
C GLU A 153 -18.93 14.78 -4.50
N VAL A 154 -18.58 13.95 -5.51
CA VAL A 154 -17.18 13.60 -5.79
C VAL A 154 -16.39 14.85 -6.17
N LYS A 155 -16.96 15.71 -7.02
CA LYS A 155 -16.32 16.97 -7.40
C LYS A 155 -16.04 17.83 -6.17
N GLU A 156 -17.07 18.20 -5.42
CA GLU A 156 -16.93 19.11 -4.27
C GLU A 156 -16.00 18.53 -3.19
N TYR A 157 -16.11 17.23 -2.91
CA TYR A 157 -15.25 16.57 -1.94
C TYR A 157 -13.78 16.60 -2.37
N THR A 158 -13.50 16.34 -3.65
CA THR A 158 -12.11 16.35 -4.15
C THR A 158 -11.51 17.76 -4.18
N GLU A 159 -12.32 18.79 -4.46
CA GLU A 159 -11.91 20.19 -4.31
C GLU A 159 -11.55 20.53 -2.86
N ARG A 160 -12.35 20.07 -1.87
CA ARG A 160 -12.05 20.27 -0.44
C ARG A 160 -10.79 19.52 -0.01
N LEU A 161 -10.62 18.26 -0.40
CA LEU A 161 -9.40 17.50 -0.11
C LEU A 161 -8.15 18.20 -0.65
N ALA A 162 -8.22 18.72 -1.87
CA ALA A 162 -7.12 19.47 -2.47
C ALA A 162 -6.83 20.76 -1.70
N LYS A 163 -7.88 21.54 -1.36
CA LYS A 163 -7.75 22.77 -0.56
C LYS A 163 -7.14 22.51 0.83
N ASN A 164 -7.45 21.37 1.43
CA ASN A 164 -6.94 20.97 2.75
C ASN A 164 -5.54 20.32 2.68
N GLY A 165 -4.95 20.16 1.48
CA GLY A 165 -3.66 19.51 1.31
C GLY A 165 -3.67 17.98 1.48
N ALA A 166 -4.86 17.35 1.55
CA ALA A 166 -5.02 15.90 1.62
C ALA A 166 -4.99 15.22 0.24
N PHE A 167 -5.05 15.99 -0.85
CA PHE A 167 -4.98 15.46 -2.21
C PHE A 167 -4.15 16.34 -3.15
N SER A 168 -3.21 15.72 -3.86
CA SER A 168 -2.52 16.27 -5.02
C SER A 168 -2.37 15.15 -6.03
N GLY A 169 -2.94 15.32 -7.22
CA GLY A 169 -3.09 14.24 -8.17
C GLY A 169 -4.19 14.45 -9.21
N THR A 170 -4.58 13.36 -9.85
CA THR A 170 -5.62 13.31 -10.89
C THR A 170 -6.69 12.26 -10.57
N ILE A 171 -7.92 12.55 -10.96
CA ILE A 171 -9.09 11.71 -10.72
C ILE A 171 -9.85 11.55 -12.04
N LEU A 172 -10.37 10.35 -12.29
CA LEU A 172 -11.34 10.08 -13.35
C LEU A 172 -12.40 9.12 -12.81
N LEU A 173 -13.67 9.54 -12.89
CA LEU A 173 -14.84 8.71 -12.67
C LEU A 173 -15.61 8.62 -13.99
N ALA A 174 -15.83 7.39 -14.44
CA ALA A 174 -16.55 7.09 -15.66
C ALA A 174 -17.61 6.03 -15.42
N LYS A 175 -18.59 5.96 -16.33
CA LYS A 175 -19.49 4.82 -16.47
C LYS A 175 -19.31 4.26 -17.86
N HIS A 176 -18.73 3.07 -17.93
CA HIS A 176 -18.19 2.51 -19.17
C HIS A 176 -17.30 3.54 -19.89
N ASN A 177 -17.59 3.84 -21.16
CA ASN A 177 -16.85 4.80 -21.97
C ASN A 177 -17.15 6.27 -21.65
N ASN A 178 -18.24 6.57 -20.93
CA ASN A 178 -18.64 7.94 -20.65
C ASN A 178 -17.91 8.46 -19.42
N VAL A 179 -17.02 9.45 -19.60
CA VAL A 179 -16.35 10.13 -18.48
C VAL A 179 -17.34 11.09 -17.83
N LEU A 180 -17.68 10.83 -16.58
CA LEU A 180 -18.65 11.62 -15.81
C LEU A 180 -17.97 12.77 -15.08
N PHE A 181 -16.75 12.55 -14.59
CA PHE A 181 -15.94 13.53 -13.89
C PHE A 181 -14.46 13.25 -14.08
N ASN A 182 -13.67 14.29 -14.33
CA ASN A 182 -12.23 14.23 -14.21
C ASN A 182 -11.70 15.56 -13.67
N ALA A 183 -10.60 15.50 -12.93
CA ALA A 183 -9.96 16.69 -12.38
C ALA A 183 -8.49 16.44 -12.08
N ALA A 184 -7.73 17.52 -12.04
CA ALA A 184 -6.34 17.55 -11.62
C ALA A 184 -6.17 18.64 -10.56
N TYR A 185 -5.52 18.29 -9.45
CA TYR A 185 -5.32 19.20 -8.32
C TYR A 185 -3.87 19.15 -7.84
N GLY A 186 -3.42 20.23 -7.20
CA GLY A 186 -2.08 20.32 -6.62
C GLY A 186 -0.96 20.41 -7.65
N LEU A 187 0.27 20.18 -7.19
CA LEU A 187 1.48 20.29 -7.99
C LEU A 187 1.98 18.91 -8.41
N ALA A 188 2.33 18.78 -9.69
CA ALA A 188 3.14 17.69 -10.21
C ALA A 188 4.60 17.81 -9.74
N SER A 189 5.07 19.04 -9.54
CA SER A 189 6.40 19.31 -9.01
C SER A 189 6.43 20.56 -8.15
N HIS A 190 6.78 20.41 -6.87
CA HIS A 190 7.09 21.51 -5.95
C HIS A 190 8.36 22.25 -6.36
N ARG A 191 9.34 21.54 -6.92
CA ARG A 191 10.64 22.12 -7.32
C ARG A 191 10.50 23.21 -8.38
N TYR A 192 9.48 23.10 -9.24
CA TYR A 192 9.30 23.95 -10.42
C TYR A 192 7.90 24.59 -10.47
N ASP A 193 7.12 24.51 -9.38
CA ASP A 193 5.74 25.00 -9.29
C ASP A 193 4.84 24.54 -10.46
N VAL A 194 5.05 23.31 -10.94
CA VAL A 194 4.29 22.74 -12.06
C VAL A 194 3.01 22.12 -11.52
N LYS A 195 1.86 22.60 -12.01
CA LYS A 195 0.53 22.06 -11.67
C LYS A 195 0.30 20.69 -12.32
N ASN A 196 -0.42 19.83 -11.60
CA ASN A 196 -0.99 18.62 -12.21
C ASN A 196 -1.99 19.00 -13.32
N ASN A 197 -2.05 18.17 -14.35
CA ASN A 197 -3.07 18.19 -15.40
C ASN A 197 -3.52 16.75 -15.69
N LEU A 198 -4.57 16.57 -16.50
CA LEU A 198 -5.15 15.23 -16.76
C LEU A 198 -4.20 14.26 -17.48
N ASP A 199 -3.18 14.78 -18.18
CA ASP A 199 -2.16 14.00 -18.87
C ASP A 199 -0.90 13.78 -18.02
N THR A 200 -0.88 14.28 -16.77
CA THR A 200 0.25 14.08 -15.87
C THR A 200 0.41 12.58 -15.58
N LYS A 201 1.61 12.08 -15.85
CA LYS A 201 2.03 10.71 -15.61
C LYS A 201 2.43 10.57 -14.16
N PHE A 202 1.75 9.69 -13.46
CA PHE A 202 2.10 9.31 -12.10
C PHE A 202 2.73 7.94 -12.13
N GLN A 203 3.67 7.71 -11.20
CA GLN A 203 4.08 6.35 -10.91
C GLN A 203 2.83 5.56 -10.49
N ILE A 204 2.74 4.26 -10.80
CA ILE A 204 1.55 3.45 -10.47
C ILE A 204 1.85 2.27 -9.53
N GLY A 205 3.09 2.16 -9.05
CA GLY A 205 3.49 1.16 -8.06
C GLY A 205 3.06 -0.24 -8.49
N SER A 206 2.49 -1.01 -7.56
CA SER A 206 2.04 -2.38 -7.81
C SER A 206 0.98 -2.57 -8.90
N MET A 207 0.40 -1.51 -9.47
CA MET A 207 -0.56 -1.66 -10.58
C MET A 207 0.07 -2.26 -11.84
N ASN A 208 1.39 -2.18 -12.01
CA ASN A 208 2.11 -2.87 -13.09
C ASN A 208 1.86 -4.38 -13.14
N LYS A 209 1.50 -5.01 -12.00
CA LYS A 209 1.16 -6.44 -11.95
C LYS A 209 -0.01 -6.80 -12.86
N MET A 210 -0.98 -5.89 -13.01
CA MET A 210 -2.12 -6.11 -13.91
C MET A 210 -1.62 -6.30 -15.35
N PHE A 211 -0.68 -5.48 -15.81
CA PHE A 211 -0.13 -5.58 -17.17
C PHE A 211 0.67 -6.88 -17.35
N THR A 212 1.51 -7.24 -16.37
CA THR A 212 2.26 -8.51 -16.38
C THR A 212 1.33 -9.71 -16.44
N SER A 213 0.26 -9.71 -15.63
CA SER A 213 -0.72 -10.80 -15.62
C SER A 213 -1.49 -10.90 -16.92
N VAL A 214 -1.92 -9.77 -17.51
CA VAL A 214 -2.58 -9.76 -18.82
C VAL A 214 -1.63 -10.28 -19.92
N ALA A 215 -0.35 -9.91 -19.91
CA ALA A 215 0.63 -10.42 -20.86
C ALA A 215 0.80 -11.95 -20.78
N ILE A 216 0.86 -12.50 -19.56
CA ILE A 216 0.89 -13.96 -19.35
C ILE A 216 -0.39 -14.62 -19.87
N LEU A 217 -1.55 -14.01 -19.63
CA LEU A 217 -2.82 -14.52 -20.12
C LEU A 217 -2.93 -14.43 -21.65
N GLN A 218 -2.36 -13.40 -22.30
CA GLN A 218 -2.25 -13.33 -23.76
C GLN A 218 -1.39 -14.46 -24.33
N LEU A 219 -0.30 -14.81 -23.66
CA LEU A 219 0.53 -15.95 -24.05
C LEU A 219 -0.21 -17.29 -23.87
N ILE A 220 -1.05 -17.40 -22.84
CA ILE A 220 -1.94 -18.56 -22.65
C ILE A 220 -2.99 -18.64 -23.75
N GLU A 221 -3.63 -17.52 -24.09
CA GLU A 221 -4.62 -17.43 -25.16
C GLU A 221 -4.01 -17.79 -26.53
N ALA A 222 -2.75 -17.41 -26.76
CA ALA A 222 -1.97 -17.78 -27.94
C ALA A 222 -1.42 -19.21 -27.92
N GLY A 223 -1.73 -20.02 -26.89
CA GLY A 223 -1.27 -21.41 -26.75
C GLY A 223 0.24 -21.56 -26.51
N LYS A 224 0.94 -20.49 -26.09
CA LYS A 224 2.39 -20.51 -25.84
C LYS A 224 2.77 -21.09 -24.47
N LEU A 225 1.85 -21.00 -23.52
CA LEU A 225 1.95 -21.64 -22.20
C LEU A 225 0.56 -21.95 -21.64
N SER A 226 0.50 -22.68 -20.54
CA SER A 226 -0.73 -23.02 -19.84
C SER A 226 -0.70 -22.55 -18.39
N LEU A 227 -1.87 -22.36 -17.78
CA LEU A 227 -2.02 -22.12 -16.34
C LEU A 227 -1.41 -23.25 -15.48
N ASP A 228 -1.27 -24.45 -16.05
CA ASP A 228 -0.77 -25.65 -15.37
C ASP A 228 0.69 -25.93 -15.60
N ASP A 229 1.32 -25.19 -16.51
CA ASP A 229 2.74 -25.34 -16.73
C ASP A 229 3.51 -25.00 -15.46
N SER A 230 4.55 -25.79 -15.18
CA SER A 230 5.46 -25.52 -14.08
C SER A 230 6.34 -24.31 -14.39
N LEU A 231 6.68 -23.55 -13.35
CA LEU A 231 7.66 -22.46 -13.39
C LEU A 231 8.98 -22.92 -14.01
N THR A 232 9.44 -24.13 -13.66
CA THR A 232 10.71 -24.70 -14.10
C THR A 232 10.73 -25.14 -15.55
N LYS A 233 9.56 -25.16 -16.23
CA LYS A 233 9.48 -25.31 -17.69
C LYS A 233 10.09 -24.09 -18.41
N PHE A 234 10.07 -22.92 -17.77
CA PHE A 234 10.46 -21.65 -18.38
C PHE A 234 11.67 -21.00 -17.72
N ILE A 235 11.96 -21.33 -16.46
CA ILE A 235 13.11 -20.81 -15.73
C ILE A 235 13.93 -21.99 -15.22
N ASP A 236 15.21 -22.05 -15.56
CA ASP A 236 16.09 -23.12 -15.08
C ASP A 236 16.11 -23.13 -13.55
N LYS A 237 15.77 -24.29 -12.98
CA LYS A 237 15.79 -24.54 -11.53
C LYS A 237 17.17 -24.26 -10.92
N SER A 238 18.25 -24.42 -11.67
CA SER A 238 19.62 -24.15 -11.21
C SER A 238 19.85 -22.67 -10.85
N LEU A 239 19.02 -21.75 -11.37
CA LEU A 239 19.06 -20.33 -11.08
C LEU A 239 18.30 -19.96 -9.79
N LEU A 240 17.51 -20.89 -9.23
CA LEU A 240 16.64 -20.66 -8.09
C LEU A 240 17.27 -21.20 -6.80
N GLY A 241 16.82 -20.71 -5.65
CA GLY A 241 17.27 -21.19 -4.35
C GLY A 241 16.63 -22.53 -3.95
N LYS A 242 16.40 -22.71 -2.66
CA LYS A 242 15.87 -23.95 -2.09
C LYS A 242 14.33 -23.94 -2.10
N GLY A 243 13.75 -25.00 -2.66
CA GLY A 243 12.31 -25.19 -2.63
C GLY A 243 11.76 -26.08 -3.75
N ASP A 244 10.45 -26.33 -3.67
CA ASP A 244 9.72 -27.18 -4.61
C ASP A 244 9.24 -26.39 -5.84
N PHE A 245 10.17 -25.75 -6.56
CA PHE A 245 9.84 -24.89 -7.72
C PHE A 245 9.11 -25.64 -8.85
N GLU A 246 9.36 -26.94 -9.00
CA GLU A 246 8.68 -27.82 -9.97
C GLU A 246 7.16 -27.93 -9.73
N LYS A 247 6.70 -27.70 -8.49
CA LYS A 247 5.27 -27.73 -8.13
C LYS A 247 4.58 -26.37 -8.36
N ILE A 248 5.34 -25.31 -8.58
CA ILE A 248 4.80 -23.97 -8.77
C ILE A 248 4.27 -23.85 -10.20
N LYS A 249 2.95 -23.80 -10.34
CA LYS A 249 2.28 -23.57 -11.62
C LYS A 249 2.14 -22.08 -11.92
N ILE A 250 1.98 -21.72 -13.20
CA ILE A 250 1.70 -20.33 -13.63
C ILE A 250 0.50 -19.73 -12.89
N ARG A 251 -0.58 -20.49 -12.71
CA ARG A 251 -1.76 -20.04 -11.94
C ARG A 251 -1.41 -19.58 -10.52
N HIS A 252 -0.46 -20.25 -9.85
CA HIS A 252 -0.07 -19.92 -8.47
C HIS A 252 0.67 -18.58 -8.40
N LEU A 253 1.45 -18.24 -9.42
CA LEU A 253 2.14 -16.96 -9.51
C LEU A 253 1.14 -15.82 -9.75
N LEU A 254 0.18 -16.02 -10.67
CA LEU A 254 -0.87 -15.06 -10.98
C LEU A 254 -1.80 -14.79 -9.78
N SER A 255 -2.04 -15.80 -8.95
CA SER A 255 -2.94 -15.71 -7.79
C SER A 255 -2.27 -15.35 -6.46
N HIS A 256 -0.93 -15.17 -6.42
CA HIS A 256 -0.13 -15.01 -5.18
C HIS A 256 -0.23 -16.21 -4.21
N THR A 257 -0.25 -17.42 -4.75
CA THR A 257 -0.34 -18.66 -3.96
C THR A 257 0.83 -19.60 -4.25
N SER A 258 1.92 -19.09 -4.82
CA SER A 258 3.09 -19.88 -5.24
C SER A 258 4.02 -20.31 -4.11
N GLY A 259 3.93 -19.73 -2.92
CA GLY A 259 4.91 -19.96 -1.85
C GLY A 259 6.25 -19.25 -2.06
N ILE A 260 6.41 -18.46 -3.12
CA ILE A 260 7.68 -17.77 -3.42
C ILE A 260 8.00 -16.73 -2.35
N GLY A 261 9.19 -16.88 -1.77
CA GLY A 261 9.78 -15.95 -0.80
C GLY A 261 10.32 -14.67 -1.42
N ASN A 262 10.84 -13.80 -0.56
CA ASN A 262 11.49 -12.58 -1.00
C ASN A 262 12.84 -12.90 -1.66
N MET A 263 13.20 -12.08 -2.65
CA MET A 263 14.52 -12.10 -3.28
C MET A 263 15.44 -11.19 -2.45
N SER A 264 16.39 -11.79 -1.73
CA SER A 264 17.34 -11.05 -0.90
C SER A 264 18.31 -10.24 -1.75
N GLY A 265 18.80 -9.10 -1.24
CA GLY A 265 19.76 -8.25 -1.96
C GLY A 265 19.11 -7.26 -2.94
N TYR A 266 17.80 -7.35 -3.20
CA TYR A 266 17.13 -6.47 -4.17
C TYR A 266 17.10 -5.01 -3.71
N SER A 267 16.81 -4.76 -2.43
CA SER A 267 16.74 -3.40 -1.87
C SER A 267 18.05 -2.61 -2.02
N GLU A 268 19.18 -3.32 -1.98
CA GLU A 268 20.54 -2.77 -2.02
C GLU A 268 20.94 -2.35 -3.43
N ILE A 269 20.27 -2.89 -4.45
CA ILE A 269 20.55 -2.61 -5.86
C ILE A 269 19.37 -1.97 -6.59
N GLU A 270 18.22 -1.80 -5.93
CA GLU A 270 16.96 -1.37 -6.57
C GLU A 270 17.16 -0.12 -7.43
N ASN A 271 17.87 0.88 -6.89
CA ASN A 271 18.20 2.13 -7.55
C ASN A 271 19.21 2.02 -8.72
N LYS A 272 19.53 0.81 -9.16
CA LYS A 272 20.38 0.50 -10.34
C LYS A 272 19.68 -0.41 -11.34
N VAL A 273 18.53 -0.99 -11.00
CA VAL A 273 17.82 -1.98 -11.83
C VAL A 273 17.15 -1.28 -13.02
N ARG A 274 17.49 -1.72 -14.24
CA ARG A 274 16.87 -1.26 -15.49
C ARG A 274 16.24 -2.39 -16.31
N SER A 275 16.61 -3.64 -16.03
CA SER A 275 16.15 -4.83 -16.73
C SER A 275 16.04 -6.02 -15.79
N LEU A 276 15.35 -7.08 -16.23
CA LEU A 276 15.30 -8.32 -15.47
C LEU A 276 16.67 -9.02 -15.38
N LYS A 277 17.52 -8.84 -16.38
CA LYS A 277 18.89 -9.34 -16.38
C LYS A 277 19.71 -8.82 -15.20
N ASP A 278 19.49 -7.56 -14.79
CA ASP A 278 20.23 -6.94 -13.69
C ASP A 278 20.00 -7.63 -12.34
N ILE A 279 18.89 -8.38 -12.19
CA ILE A 279 18.49 -9.04 -10.95
C ILE A 279 18.53 -10.57 -11.01
N GLN A 280 18.82 -11.17 -12.17
CA GLN A 280 18.87 -12.63 -12.33
C GLN A 280 19.87 -13.30 -11.37
N HIS A 281 21.00 -12.64 -11.11
CA HIS A 281 22.02 -13.14 -10.18
C HIS A 281 21.49 -13.31 -8.74
N LEU A 282 20.41 -12.61 -8.37
CA LEU A 282 19.77 -12.72 -7.07
C LEU A 282 18.77 -13.89 -6.97
N TYR A 283 18.44 -14.56 -8.08
CA TYR A 283 17.40 -15.60 -8.08
C TYR A 283 17.76 -16.81 -7.21
N THR A 284 19.06 -17.06 -7.03
CA THR A 284 19.58 -18.11 -6.14
C THR A 284 19.24 -17.87 -4.66
N SER A 285 18.87 -16.64 -4.29
CA SER A 285 18.38 -16.30 -2.94
C SER A 285 16.90 -16.61 -2.73
N ILE A 286 16.14 -16.87 -3.80
CA ILE A 286 14.70 -17.09 -3.73
C ILE A 286 14.45 -18.49 -3.18
N ASN A 287 13.78 -18.58 -2.03
CA ASN A 287 13.34 -19.85 -1.44
C ASN A 287 11.81 -19.95 -1.43
N THR A 288 11.27 -21.16 -1.43
CA THR A 288 9.82 -21.37 -1.17
C THR A 288 9.55 -21.42 0.33
N THR A 289 8.42 -20.89 0.78
CA THR A 289 8.08 -20.81 2.21
C THR A 289 6.83 -21.60 2.60
N PHE A 290 6.04 -22.04 1.64
CA PHE A 290 4.87 -22.90 1.84
C PHE A 290 4.55 -23.64 0.54
N GLU A 291 3.73 -24.69 0.63
CA GLU A 291 3.36 -25.50 -0.52
C GLU A 291 2.46 -24.71 -1.50
N PRO A 292 2.75 -24.71 -2.82
CA PRO A 292 1.98 -23.94 -3.79
C PRO A 292 0.48 -24.31 -3.77
N GLY A 293 -0.39 -23.30 -3.79
CA GLY A 293 -1.84 -23.44 -3.76
C GLY A 293 -2.45 -23.59 -2.36
N THR A 294 -1.66 -23.83 -1.31
CA THR A 294 -2.18 -24.07 0.05
C THR A 294 -2.41 -22.81 0.88
N GLN A 295 -1.78 -21.70 0.51
CA GLN A 295 -1.88 -20.41 1.21
C GLN A 295 -1.81 -19.26 0.22
N TRP A 296 -2.29 -18.10 0.64
CA TRP A 296 -2.13 -16.84 -0.08
C TRP A 296 -1.13 -15.94 0.60
N ARG A 297 -0.12 -15.49 -0.16
CA ARG A 297 0.82 -14.46 0.27
C ARG A 297 1.28 -13.64 -0.92
N TYR A 298 0.96 -12.35 -0.88
CA TYR A 298 1.41 -11.38 -1.86
C TYR A 298 2.91 -11.48 -2.11
N SER A 299 3.33 -11.58 -3.37
CA SER A 299 4.73 -11.81 -3.74
C SER A 299 5.13 -10.99 -4.95
N ASN A 300 5.95 -9.96 -4.72
CA ASN A 300 6.58 -9.19 -5.79
C ASN A 300 7.51 -10.08 -6.61
N THR A 301 8.34 -10.89 -5.94
CA THR A 301 9.25 -11.85 -6.58
C THR A 301 8.51 -12.79 -7.52
N GLY A 302 7.35 -13.33 -7.11
CA GLY A 302 6.55 -14.19 -7.98
C GLY A 302 6.10 -13.53 -9.27
N VAL A 303 5.75 -12.23 -9.23
CA VAL A 303 5.37 -11.48 -10.44
C VAL A 303 6.58 -11.05 -11.25
N THR A 304 7.71 -10.77 -10.61
CA THR A 304 8.99 -10.57 -11.31
C THR A 304 9.36 -11.80 -12.14
N LEU A 305 9.17 -13.01 -11.60
CA LEU A 305 9.39 -14.25 -12.34
C LEU A 305 8.39 -14.45 -13.48
N LEU A 306 7.13 -13.98 -13.35
CA LEU A 306 6.22 -13.91 -14.52
C LEU A 306 6.78 -13.01 -15.62
N GLY A 307 7.42 -11.89 -15.27
CA GLY A 307 8.17 -11.06 -16.22
C GLY A 307 9.28 -11.84 -16.92
N GLN A 308 10.06 -12.64 -16.18
CA GLN A 308 11.12 -13.47 -16.77
C GLN A 308 10.56 -14.54 -17.71
N ILE A 309 9.40 -15.12 -17.38
CA ILE A 309 8.71 -16.09 -18.25
C ILE A 309 8.30 -15.43 -19.57
N ILE A 310 7.81 -14.17 -19.54
CA ILE A 310 7.50 -13.43 -20.78
C ILE A 310 8.76 -13.33 -21.66
N GLU A 311 9.90 -12.92 -21.10
CA GLU A 311 11.15 -12.82 -21.87
C GLU A 311 11.59 -14.18 -22.44
N ASN A 312 11.55 -15.24 -21.62
CA ASN A 312 12.01 -16.56 -22.02
C ASN A 312 11.10 -17.22 -23.08
N VAL A 313 9.79 -16.98 -23.02
CA VAL A 313 8.82 -17.54 -23.98
C VAL A 313 8.84 -16.78 -25.31
N THR A 314 9.09 -15.47 -25.28
CA THR A 314 8.92 -14.60 -26.45
C THR A 314 10.23 -14.23 -27.13
N GLY A 315 11.34 -14.20 -26.39
CA GLY A 315 12.61 -13.63 -26.82
C GLY A 315 12.61 -12.10 -26.89
N GLU A 316 11.49 -11.42 -26.59
CA GLU A 316 11.39 -9.97 -26.48
C GLU A 316 11.73 -9.53 -25.05
N SER A 317 12.21 -8.29 -24.86
CA SER A 317 12.33 -7.74 -23.51
C SER A 317 10.94 -7.59 -22.88
N TYR A 318 10.84 -7.70 -21.55
CA TYR A 318 9.57 -7.50 -20.85
C TYR A 318 8.91 -6.16 -21.25
N PHE A 319 9.72 -5.09 -21.33
CA PHE A 319 9.22 -3.74 -21.63
C PHE A 319 8.68 -3.61 -23.05
N ASP A 320 9.37 -4.19 -24.04
CA ASP A 320 8.91 -4.15 -25.43
C ASP A 320 7.62 -4.95 -25.61
N PHE A 321 7.55 -6.13 -24.97
CA PHE A 321 6.36 -6.96 -25.03
C PHE A 321 5.14 -6.26 -24.42
N ILE A 322 5.29 -5.62 -23.25
CA ILE A 322 4.19 -4.88 -22.59
C ILE A 322 3.79 -3.66 -23.41
N ASN A 323 4.75 -2.89 -23.93
CA ASN A 323 4.46 -1.73 -24.76
C ASN A 323 3.64 -2.13 -26.00
N LYS A 324 4.08 -3.16 -26.73
CA LYS A 324 3.42 -3.65 -27.95
C LYS A 324 2.06 -4.29 -27.67
N ASN A 325 1.98 -5.18 -26.68
CA ASN A 325 0.81 -6.04 -26.51
C ASN A 325 -0.23 -5.51 -25.52
N ILE A 326 0.14 -4.55 -24.67
CA ILE A 326 -0.76 -3.92 -23.70
C ILE A 326 -0.97 -2.46 -24.05
N TYR A 327 0.08 -1.64 -23.98
CA TYR A 327 -0.10 -0.19 -24.09
C TYR A 327 -0.58 0.23 -25.48
N GLN A 328 0.05 -0.25 -26.55
CA GLN A 328 -0.37 0.08 -27.91
C GLN A 328 -1.76 -0.49 -28.24
N LYS A 329 -2.04 -1.76 -27.88
CA LYS A 329 -3.35 -2.38 -28.14
C LYS A 329 -4.51 -1.69 -27.40
N ALA A 330 -4.29 -1.25 -26.17
CA ALA A 330 -5.28 -0.50 -25.40
C ALA A 330 -5.20 1.03 -25.64
N ASN A 331 -4.39 1.51 -26.58
CA ASN A 331 -4.19 2.92 -26.89
C ASN A 331 -3.74 3.78 -25.69
N MET A 332 -2.90 3.22 -24.83
CA MET A 332 -2.33 3.82 -23.62
C MET A 332 -1.00 4.55 -23.92
N GLN A 333 -1.05 5.58 -24.76
CA GLN A 333 0.14 6.22 -25.33
C GLN A 333 1.02 6.98 -24.30
N GLN A 334 0.48 7.28 -23.12
CA GLN A 334 1.19 7.98 -22.05
C GLN A 334 1.74 7.04 -20.97
N SER A 335 1.52 5.73 -21.13
CA SER A 335 1.91 4.72 -20.15
C SER A 335 3.24 4.07 -20.52
N GLY A 336 4.03 3.72 -19.52
CA GLY A 336 5.34 3.15 -19.75
C GLY A 336 6.17 2.91 -18.50
N SER A 337 7.18 2.07 -18.63
CA SER A 337 8.29 1.98 -17.68
C SER A 337 9.41 2.89 -18.17
N PHE A 338 9.43 4.13 -17.68
CA PHE A 338 10.46 5.11 -18.04
C PHE A 338 11.64 5.03 -17.10
N ASP A 339 12.85 5.20 -17.66
CA ASP A 339 14.07 5.37 -16.88
C ASP A 339 14.05 6.74 -16.17
N LEU A 340 14.31 6.76 -14.86
CA LEU A 340 14.22 7.95 -14.01
C LEU A 340 15.18 9.08 -14.41
N ASP A 341 16.29 8.74 -15.04
CA ASP A 341 17.30 9.67 -15.53
C ASP A 341 17.02 10.17 -16.97
N VAL A 342 15.93 9.70 -17.59
CA VAL A 342 15.45 10.21 -18.88
C VAL A 342 14.40 11.31 -18.63
N PRO A 343 14.52 12.49 -19.28
CA PRO A 343 13.59 13.60 -19.08
C PRO A 343 12.24 13.35 -19.77
N VAL A 344 11.41 12.51 -19.16
CA VAL A 344 10.05 12.24 -19.65
C VAL A 344 9.12 13.40 -19.30
N LYS A 345 8.43 13.91 -20.33
CA LYS A 345 7.52 15.06 -20.20
C LYS A 345 6.28 14.71 -19.39
N ASN A 346 5.81 15.70 -18.63
CA ASN A 346 4.57 15.66 -17.85
C ASN A 346 4.55 14.52 -16.84
N THR A 347 5.67 14.28 -16.14
CA THR A 347 5.79 13.25 -15.10
C THR A 347 5.79 13.91 -13.72
N ALA A 348 4.90 13.46 -12.84
CA ALA A 348 4.85 13.92 -11.47
C ALA A 348 6.05 13.42 -10.66
N ARG A 349 6.53 14.26 -9.74
CA ARG A 349 7.45 13.88 -8.68
C ARG A 349 6.64 13.47 -7.46
N ASN A 350 7.11 12.44 -6.75
CA ASN A 350 6.44 11.88 -5.58
C ASN A 350 7.03 12.45 -4.29
N TYR A 351 6.18 12.72 -3.31
CA TYR A 351 6.55 13.47 -2.11
C TYR A 351 6.18 12.73 -0.83
N TRP A 352 7.13 12.69 0.11
CA TRP A 352 6.96 12.13 1.45
C TRP A 352 7.65 13.02 2.49
N PHE A 353 7.25 12.94 3.76
CA PHE A 353 7.95 13.66 4.82
C PHE A 353 9.17 12.87 5.29
N SER A 354 10.37 13.42 5.08
CA SER A 354 11.63 12.81 5.53
C SER A 354 12.00 13.32 6.92
N VAL A 355 12.18 12.38 7.86
CA VAL A 355 12.67 12.70 9.22
C VAL A 355 14.11 13.24 9.17
N GLU A 356 14.95 12.71 8.28
CA GLU A 356 16.35 13.12 8.13
C GLU A 356 16.49 14.59 7.71
N THR A 357 15.60 15.07 6.84
CA THR A 357 15.61 16.47 6.37
C THR A 357 14.68 17.39 7.17
N GLY A 358 13.75 16.82 7.93
CA GLY A 358 12.66 17.54 8.60
C GLY A 358 11.66 18.19 7.63
N GLN A 359 11.63 17.77 6.35
CA GLN A 359 10.88 18.43 5.29
C GLN A 359 10.22 17.43 4.33
N VAL A 360 9.24 17.94 3.56
CA VAL A 360 8.69 17.23 2.41
C VAL A 360 9.79 17.04 1.37
N THR A 361 10.03 15.79 0.99
CA THR A 361 11.17 15.33 0.19
C THR A 361 10.70 14.49 -0.98
N GLU A 362 11.43 14.54 -2.09
CA GLU A 362 11.18 13.71 -3.26
C GLU A 362 11.65 12.26 -3.02
N ASN A 363 10.94 11.27 -3.55
CA ASN A 363 11.34 9.86 -3.42
C ASN A 363 12.46 9.42 -4.38
N LEU A 364 13.07 10.34 -5.14
CA LEU A 364 13.96 10.03 -6.27
C LEU A 364 15.11 9.07 -5.91
N MET A 365 15.65 9.17 -4.70
CA MET A 365 16.77 8.36 -4.22
C MET A 365 16.36 6.99 -3.67
N PHE A 366 15.05 6.73 -3.55
CA PHE A 366 14.49 5.58 -2.83
C PHE A 366 13.62 4.69 -3.71
N GLN A 367 13.81 4.69 -5.04
CA GLN A 367 13.01 3.90 -5.97
C GLN A 367 13.86 3.29 -7.09
N SER A 368 13.33 2.27 -7.76
CA SER A 368 13.99 1.65 -8.91
C SER A 368 14.17 2.65 -10.05
N VAL A 369 15.28 2.55 -10.80
CA VAL A 369 15.52 3.42 -11.98
C VAL A 369 14.44 3.25 -13.03
N LYS A 370 13.93 2.03 -13.17
CA LYS A 370 12.87 1.71 -14.12
C LYS A 370 11.87 0.76 -13.45
N GLY A 371 10.58 1.04 -13.58
CA GLY A 371 9.55 0.17 -13.03
C GLY A 371 9.52 -1.19 -13.74
N GLY A 372 9.47 -2.28 -12.98
CA GLY A 372 9.47 -3.66 -13.50
C GLY A 372 8.12 -4.36 -13.44
N PRO A 373 8.10 -5.70 -13.60
CA PRO A 373 6.87 -6.49 -13.67
C PRO A 373 6.00 -6.42 -12.41
N ALA A 374 6.63 -6.31 -11.24
CA ALA A 374 5.93 -6.29 -9.96
C ALA A 374 5.49 -4.87 -9.56
N GLY A 375 6.11 -3.80 -10.09
CA GLY A 375 5.79 -2.47 -9.61
C GLY A 375 6.58 -1.35 -10.26
N GLY A 376 6.17 -0.13 -9.95
CA GLY A 376 6.66 1.08 -10.60
C GLY A 376 5.83 1.39 -11.83
N GLY A 377 6.48 1.81 -12.91
CA GLY A 377 5.81 2.19 -14.14
C GLY A 377 5.01 3.48 -13.97
N TYR A 378 4.57 4.03 -15.08
CA TYR A 378 3.85 5.29 -15.14
C TYR A 378 2.61 5.16 -16.00
N SER A 379 1.56 5.90 -15.65
CA SER A 379 0.34 6.01 -16.45
C SER A 379 -0.40 7.30 -16.13
N THR A 380 -1.49 7.55 -16.84
CA THR A 380 -2.44 8.65 -16.62
C THR A 380 -3.81 8.08 -16.30
N VAL A 381 -4.70 8.90 -15.75
CA VAL A 381 -6.08 8.49 -15.49
C VAL A 381 -6.81 8.08 -16.78
N GLY A 382 -6.54 8.76 -17.89
CA GLY A 382 -7.12 8.45 -19.20
C GLY A 382 -6.64 7.11 -19.77
N ASP A 383 -5.36 6.79 -19.63
CA ASP A 383 -4.82 5.52 -20.11
C ASP A 383 -5.31 4.33 -19.28
N LEU A 384 -5.38 4.46 -17.96
CA LEU A 384 -5.93 3.41 -17.10
C LEU A 384 -7.43 3.19 -17.32
N HIS A 385 -8.18 4.23 -17.71
CA HIS A 385 -9.57 4.09 -18.16
C HIS A 385 -9.65 3.26 -19.45
N LYS A 386 -8.80 3.54 -20.45
CA LYS A 386 -8.72 2.74 -21.68
C LYS A 386 -8.32 1.29 -21.40
N PHE A 387 -7.37 1.07 -20.48
CA PHE A 387 -7.01 -0.28 -20.03
C PHE A 387 -8.22 -1.03 -19.48
N ALA A 388 -8.98 -0.40 -18.58
CA ALA A 388 -10.18 -0.99 -18.01
C ALA A 388 -11.23 -1.33 -19.08
N LEU A 389 -11.46 -0.42 -20.05
CA LEU A 389 -12.35 -0.69 -21.18
C LEU A 389 -11.86 -1.83 -22.06
N ALA A 390 -10.56 -1.89 -22.37
CA ALA A 390 -9.98 -2.95 -23.18
C ALA A 390 -10.07 -4.32 -22.49
N MET A 391 -9.92 -4.37 -21.17
CA MET A 391 -10.18 -5.57 -20.37
C MET A 391 -11.65 -6.00 -20.40
N GLN A 392 -12.59 -5.07 -20.30
CA GLN A 392 -14.03 -5.41 -20.26
C GLN A 392 -14.59 -5.79 -21.63
N ASN A 393 -14.08 -5.18 -22.72
CA ASN A 393 -14.68 -5.27 -24.04
C ASN A 393 -14.04 -6.30 -24.97
N GLY A 394 -12.99 -6.99 -24.52
CA GLY A 394 -12.29 -8.01 -25.31
C GLY A 394 -11.11 -7.46 -26.14
N GLY A 395 -10.56 -6.29 -25.76
CA GLY A 395 -9.48 -5.63 -26.49
C GLY A 395 -8.07 -6.12 -26.13
N LEU A 396 -7.89 -6.68 -24.94
CA LEU A 396 -6.59 -7.23 -24.49
C LEU A 396 -6.57 -8.76 -24.37
N LEU A 397 -7.70 -9.35 -24.01
CA LEU A 397 -7.95 -10.78 -23.89
C LEU A 397 -9.36 -11.04 -24.43
N SER A 398 -9.72 -12.27 -24.79
CA SER A 398 -11.12 -12.65 -24.97
C SER A 398 -11.99 -12.28 -23.75
N ARG A 399 -13.30 -12.13 -23.96
CA ARG A 399 -14.22 -11.78 -22.87
C ARG A 399 -14.26 -12.87 -21.80
N GLU A 400 -14.18 -14.12 -22.25
CA GLU A 400 -14.12 -15.31 -21.42
C GLU A 400 -12.86 -15.30 -20.54
N LEU A 401 -11.68 -15.07 -21.13
CA LEU A 401 -10.43 -15.04 -20.38
C LEU A 401 -10.33 -13.80 -19.47
N SER A 402 -10.87 -12.67 -19.90
CA SER A 402 -11.02 -11.48 -19.05
C SER A 402 -11.88 -11.78 -17.82
N LYS A 403 -13.01 -12.47 -17.99
CA LYS A 403 -13.84 -12.92 -16.86
C LYS A 403 -13.07 -13.84 -15.92
N VAL A 404 -12.30 -14.79 -16.47
CA VAL A 404 -11.43 -15.67 -15.66
C VAL A 404 -10.41 -14.87 -14.87
N ALA A 405 -9.77 -13.87 -15.48
CA ALA A 405 -8.76 -13.04 -14.84
C ALA A 405 -9.33 -12.20 -13.69
N LEU A 406 -10.52 -11.64 -13.88
CA LEU A 406 -11.17 -10.70 -12.95
C LEU A 406 -11.98 -11.39 -11.83
N THR A 407 -12.10 -12.72 -11.87
CA THR A 407 -12.83 -13.50 -10.84
C THR A 407 -11.87 -13.99 -9.76
N ALA A 408 -12.27 -13.88 -8.49
CA ALA A 408 -11.49 -14.40 -7.35
C ALA A 408 -11.17 -15.90 -7.47
N LYS A 409 -10.13 -16.37 -6.77
CA LYS A 409 -9.64 -17.76 -6.81
C LYS A 409 -9.68 -18.41 -5.42
N PRO A 410 -10.85 -18.52 -4.76
CA PRO A 410 -10.96 -19.19 -3.46
C PRO A 410 -10.47 -20.64 -3.49
N GLU A 411 -10.60 -21.33 -4.61
CA GLU A 411 -10.10 -22.69 -4.84
C GLU A 411 -8.56 -22.79 -4.77
N LEU A 412 -7.85 -21.67 -4.85
CA LEU A 412 -6.41 -21.56 -4.65
C LEU A 412 -6.05 -20.96 -3.28
N ASN A 413 -7.00 -20.84 -2.36
CA ASN A 413 -6.88 -20.08 -1.10
C ASN A 413 -6.76 -18.56 -1.29
N ALA A 414 -7.24 -18.01 -2.42
CA ALA A 414 -7.16 -16.59 -2.76
C ALA A 414 -8.56 -15.95 -2.92
N PRO A 415 -9.37 -15.85 -1.85
CA PRO A 415 -10.79 -15.48 -1.94
C PRO A 415 -11.05 -14.03 -2.39
N ASN A 416 -10.05 -13.16 -2.30
CA ASN A 416 -10.14 -11.73 -2.67
C ASN A 416 -9.19 -11.36 -3.81
N TRP A 417 -8.77 -12.34 -4.62
CA TRP A 417 -7.74 -12.13 -5.65
C TRP A 417 -8.01 -12.97 -6.91
N GLY A 418 -8.02 -12.30 -8.06
CA GLY A 418 -8.04 -12.90 -9.40
C GLY A 418 -6.63 -13.12 -9.96
N TYR A 419 -6.49 -13.24 -11.27
CA TYR A 419 -5.15 -13.32 -11.89
C TYR A 419 -4.58 -11.93 -12.14
N GLY A 420 -3.88 -11.39 -11.13
CA GLY A 420 -3.27 -10.06 -11.15
C GLY A 420 -4.14 -8.91 -10.63
N PHE A 421 -5.35 -9.22 -10.14
CA PHE A 421 -6.33 -8.22 -9.72
C PHE A 421 -6.85 -8.51 -8.32
N SER A 422 -6.94 -7.47 -7.49
CA SER A 422 -7.75 -7.52 -6.27
C SER A 422 -9.23 -7.60 -6.62
N VAL A 423 -9.96 -8.43 -5.87
CA VAL A 423 -11.41 -8.61 -6.01
C VAL A 423 -12.03 -8.36 -4.64
N ARG A 424 -12.87 -7.34 -4.55
CA ARG A 424 -13.60 -7.00 -3.32
C ARG A 424 -15.09 -7.12 -3.59
N ASN A 425 -15.79 -7.94 -2.82
CA ASN A 425 -17.24 -7.94 -2.84
C ASN A 425 -17.75 -6.84 -1.91
N SER A 426 -18.58 -5.97 -2.44
CA SER A 426 -19.35 -4.97 -1.71
C SER A 426 -20.83 -5.27 -1.86
N GLU A 427 -21.67 -4.81 -0.95
CA GLU A 427 -23.13 -4.95 -1.03
C GLU A 427 -23.66 -4.56 -2.42
N GLY A 428 -24.11 -5.55 -3.19
CA GLY A 428 -24.63 -5.39 -4.55
C GLY A 428 -23.61 -4.99 -5.63
N ASN A 429 -22.29 -5.15 -5.39
CA ASN A 429 -21.28 -4.78 -6.38
C ASN A 429 -19.91 -5.47 -6.16
N THR A 430 -19.38 -6.15 -7.17
CA THR A 430 -17.99 -6.63 -7.19
C THR A 430 -17.07 -5.54 -7.73
N ILE A 431 -16.05 -5.18 -6.94
CA ILE A 431 -15.05 -4.19 -7.32
C ILE A 431 -13.74 -4.90 -7.64
N VAL A 432 -13.29 -4.79 -8.90
CA VAL A 432 -12.06 -5.40 -9.39
C VAL A 432 -11.05 -4.35 -9.80
N GLY A 433 -9.78 -4.57 -9.52
CA GLY A 433 -8.72 -3.64 -9.89
C GLY A 433 -7.46 -3.85 -9.08
N HIS A 434 -6.70 -2.80 -8.81
CA HIS A 434 -5.48 -2.88 -8.00
C HIS A 434 -5.11 -1.50 -7.45
N ASN A 435 -4.51 -1.43 -6.25
CA ASN A 435 -3.80 -0.24 -5.77
C ASN A 435 -2.30 -0.26 -6.07
N GLY A 436 -1.75 0.91 -6.35
CA GLY A 436 -0.33 1.18 -6.29
C GLY A 436 0.01 1.94 -5.02
N SER A 437 1.11 1.58 -4.39
CA SER A 437 1.72 2.39 -3.33
C SER A 437 3.22 2.18 -3.36
N HIS A 438 3.93 3.26 -3.08
CA HIS A 438 5.36 3.35 -2.86
C HIS A 438 5.59 4.62 -2.04
N LEU A 439 6.81 4.85 -1.56
CA LEU A 439 7.16 6.05 -0.82
C LEU A 439 6.74 7.31 -1.60
N GLY A 440 5.86 8.11 -0.99
CA GLY A 440 5.38 9.38 -1.53
C GLY A 440 4.41 9.29 -2.71
N MET A 441 3.83 8.14 -3.01
CA MET A 441 2.88 8.01 -4.12
C MET A 441 1.75 7.06 -3.81
N THR A 442 0.67 7.18 -4.58
CA THR A 442 -0.45 6.24 -4.52
C THR A 442 -1.21 6.22 -5.83
N ALA A 443 -1.76 5.07 -6.15
CA ALA A 443 -2.56 4.88 -7.36
C ALA A 443 -3.69 3.90 -7.08
N ARG A 444 -4.80 4.06 -7.80
CA ARG A 444 -5.94 3.15 -7.73
C ARG A 444 -6.63 3.06 -9.09
N LEU A 445 -6.96 1.84 -9.48
CA LEU A 445 -8.00 1.53 -10.45
C LEU A 445 -9.04 0.65 -9.77
N ASN A 446 -10.31 1.06 -9.83
CA ASN A 446 -11.47 0.27 -9.42
C ASN A 446 -12.45 0.17 -10.60
N MET A 447 -12.83 -1.05 -10.95
CA MET A 447 -13.93 -1.37 -11.86
C MET A 447 -15.08 -1.92 -11.04
N TYR A 448 -16.19 -1.19 -10.99
CA TYR A 448 -17.41 -1.53 -10.29
C TYR A 448 -18.28 -2.37 -11.23
N MET A 449 -18.07 -3.69 -11.24
CA MET A 449 -18.48 -4.56 -12.34
C MET A 449 -19.99 -4.58 -12.56
N ASP A 450 -20.79 -4.62 -11.49
CA ASP A 450 -22.25 -4.70 -11.61
C ASP A 450 -22.89 -3.35 -11.94
N LYS A 451 -22.27 -2.25 -11.48
CA LYS A 451 -22.79 -0.88 -11.67
C LYS A 451 -22.20 -0.16 -12.88
N GLY A 452 -21.20 -0.74 -13.54
CA GLY A 452 -20.57 -0.21 -14.76
C GLY A 452 -19.62 0.98 -14.55
N TYR A 453 -19.32 1.37 -13.31
CA TYR A 453 -18.42 2.49 -13.03
C TYR A 453 -16.96 2.09 -13.10
N ILE A 454 -16.11 3.05 -13.47
CA ILE A 454 -14.65 2.94 -13.44
C ILE A 454 -14.12 4.17 -12.70
N LEU A 455 -13.34 3.95 -11.65
CA LEU A 455 -12.64 5.01 -10.91
C LEU A 455 -11.14 4.81 -11.08
N VAL A 456 -10.46 5.88 -11.48
CA VAL A 456 -9.01 5.98 -11.44
C VAL A 456 -8.61 7.17 -10.58
N VAL A 457 -7.71 6.94 -9.62
CA VAL A 457 -7.14 8.01 -8.79
C VAL A 457 -5.64 7.83 -8.71
N LEU A 458 -4.89 8.85 -9.13
CA LEU A 458 -3.43 8.86 -9.11
C LEU A 458 -2.97 10.07 -8.29
N GLY A 459 -2.04 9.87 -7.37
CA GLY A 459 -1.55 10.93 -6.50
C GLY A 459 -0.07 10.83 -6.20
N ASN A 460 0.56 11.99 -6.01
CA ASN A 460 1.99 12.13 -5.78
C ASN A 460 2.34 12.43 -4.31
N TYR A 461 1.46 11.98 -3.42
CA TYR A 461 1.67 11.85 -1.98
C TYR A 461 1.16 10.47 -1.54
N GLN A 462 1.77 9.93 -0.49
CA GLN A 462 1.28 8.72 0.14
C GLN A 462 -0.16 8.92 0.63
N SER A 463 -0.99 7.89 0.51
CA SER A 463 -2.39 7.84 0.97
C SER A 463 -3.40 8.81 0.30
N SER A 464 -2.97 9.75 -0.54
CA SER A 464 -3.84 10.76 -1.19
C SER A 464 -5.03 10.19 -1.97
N ALA A 465 -4.91 9.04 -2.64
CA ALA A 465 -6.03 8.43 -3.36
C ALA A 465 -7.10 7.84 -2.42
N TRP A 466 -6.73 7.46 -1.21
CA TRP A 466 -7.60 6.67 -0.33
C TRP A 466 -8.91 7.38 0.04
N PRO A 467 -8.93 8.66 0.47
CA PRO A 467 -10.18 9.34 0.83
C PRO A 467 -11.15 9.43 -0.35
N VAL A 468 -10.65 9.66 -1.57
CA VAL A 468 -11.45 9.70 -2.79
C VAL A 468 -12.09 8.34 -3.04
N VAL A 469 -11.29 7.28 -2.98
CA VAL A 469 -11.76 5.90 -3.19
C VAL A 469 -12.81 5.51 -2.15
N ALA A 470 -12.59 5.85 -0.88
CA ALA A 470 -13.52 5.55 0.19
C ALA A 470 -14.86 6.28 0.01
N LYS A 471 -14.84 7.59 -0.32
CA LYS A 471 -16.06 8.36 -0.58
C LYS A 471 -16.81 7.83 -1.81
N VAL A 472 -16.11 7.50 -2.90
CA VAL A 472 -16.74 6.92 -4.10
C VAL A 472 -17.34 5.54 -3.79
N ASP A 473 -16.62 4.68 -3.06
CA ASP A 473 -17.13 3.38 -2.62
C ASP A 473 -18.42 3.55 -1.79
N GLN A 474 -18.49 4.54 -0.89
CA GLN A 474 -19.70 4.85 -0.13
C GLN A 474 -20.86 5.35 -1.00
N LEU A 475 -20.61 6.30 -1.90
CA LEU A 475 -21.65 6.90 -2.74
C LEU A 475 -22.18 5.91 -3.78
N ILE A 476 -21.32 5.10 -4.39
CA ILE A 476 -21.75 4.09 -5.37
C ILE A 476 -22.64 3.04 -4.74
N LYS A 477 -22.45 2.67 -3.46
CA LYS A 477 -23.36 1.74 -2.76
C LYS A 477 -24.80 2.27 -2.66
N ARG A 478 -24.99 3.59 -2.71
CA ARG A 478 -26.29 4.27 -2.55
C ARG A 478 -27.05 4.52 -3.86
N LEU A 479 -26.42 4.23 -5.01
CA LEU A 479 -27.09 4.13 -6.31
C LEU A 479 -27.88 2.82 -6.40
#